data_AF-A0A382US39-F1
#
_entry.id   AF-A0A382US39-F1
#
_cell.length_a   1.000
_cell.length_b   1.000
_cell.length_c   1.000
_cell.angle_alpha   90.00
_cell.angle_beta   90.00
_cell.angle_gamma   90.00
#
_symmetry.space_group_name_H-M   'P 1'
#
loop_
_entity.id
_entity.type
_entity.pdbx_description
1 polymer ?
#
loop_
_entity_poly.entity_id
_entity_poly.type
_entity_poly.pdbx_seq_one_letter_code
_entity_poly.pdbx_strand_id
1 'polypeptide(L)'
;MVLEQEIPTFVTWLGPALASYMLVAFLVCVFAALLAWISMSAVSGPLAAGDRVYRGVLAGITDLLGMSMRRVWALARLAIQESLRRNVLIVLGLFAAIVLFAGWFLDPQSVNPGKLYLGFILSATNLLVCLVVLVLSVFSLPADVKAKAIQTVTTKPVRTGEIVFGRILGFSIVGTVLLVIMGGVGWAFVVR
;
A
#
# COMPACT_ATOMS: atom_id res chain seq x y z
N MET A 1 8.87 7.92 35.70
CA MET A 1 9.78 8.01 34.53
C MET A 1 9.81 9.46 34.10
N VAL A 2 10.88 10.16 34.44
CA VAL A 2 11.13 11.53 33.96
C VAL A 2 11.59 11.38 32.51
N LEU A 3 10.84 11.93 31.55
CA LEU A 3 11.23 11.94 30.16
C LEU A 3 12.36 12.98 30.02
N GLU A 4 13.61 12.52 29.86
CA GLU A 4 14.81 13.37 29.70
C GLU A 4 14.84 14.12 28.36
N GLN A 5 13.93 13.79 27.45
CA GLN A 5 13.73 14.49 26.19
C GLN A 5 12.27 14.94 26.06
N GLU A 6 12.06 16.22 25.79
CA GLU A 6 10.77 16.73 25.34
C GLU A 6 10.36 15.95 24.10
N ILE A 7 9.13 15.43 24.10
CA ILE A 7 8.59 14.67 22.97
C ILE A 7 8.59 15.61 21.76
N PRO A 8 9.41 15.37 20.73
CA PRO A 8 9.49 16.27 19.60
C PRO A 8 8.12 16.32 18.92
N THR A 9 7.63 17.53 18.65
CA THR A 9 6.39 17.75 17.91
C THR A 9 6.43 17.00 16.58
N PHE A 10 5.45 16.13 16.32
CA PHE A 10 5.37 15.27 15.13
C PHE A 10 5.62 15.98 13.79
N VAL A 11 5.27 17.27 13.71
CA VAL A 11 5.44 18.11 12.52
C VAL A 11 6.92 18.35 12.16
N THR A 12 7.83 18.34 13.13
CA THR A 12 9.27 18.58 12.89
C THR A 12 9.93 17.43 12.13
N TRP A 13 9.36 16.22 12.21
CA TRP A 13 9.80 15.05 11.46
C TRP A 13 9.42 15.09 9.98
N LEU A 14 8.37 15.84 9.65
CA LEU A 14 7.75 15.80 8.34
C LEU A 14 8.67 16.39 7.25
N GLY A 15 9.35 17.50 7.53
CA GLY A 15 10.29 18.14 6.61
C GLY A 15 11.51 17.27 6.26
N PRO A 16 12.30 16.83 7.26
CA PRO A 16 13.45 15.96 7.04
C PRO A 16 13.11 14.64 6.36
N ALA A 17 11.97 14.04 6.72
CA ALA A 17 11.49 12.81 6.11
C ALA A 17 11.13 13.00 4.63
N LEU A 18 10.45 14.09 4.28
CA LEU A 18 10.08 14.38 2.88
C LEU A 18 11.33 14.54 2.00
N ALA A 19 12.34 15.23 2.51
CA ALA A 19 13.61 15.41 1.82
C ALA A 19 14.35 14.07 1.61
N SER A 20 14.42 13.21 2.64
CA SER A 20 15.05 11.90 2.52
C SER A 20 14.32 10.99 1.55
N TYR A 21 12.98 10.97 1.57
CA TYR A 21 12.19 10.19 0.61
C TYR A 21 12.34 10.70 -0.82
N MET A 22 12.35 12.02 -1.05
CA MET A 22 12.61 12.57 -2.39
C MET A 22 14.01 12.22 -2.90
N LEU A 23 15.03 12.27 -2.05
CA LEU A 23 16.40 11.91 -2.39
C LEU A 23 16.48 10.43 -2.78
N VAL A 24 15.88 9.55 -1.99
CA VAL A 24 15.82 8.11 -2.28
C VAL A 24 15.08 7.86 -3.60
N ALA A 25 13.93 8.50 -3.83
CA ALA A 25 13.18 8.36 -5.08
C ALA A 25 14.01 8.82 -6.29
N PHE A 26 14.73 9.95 -6.17
CA PHE A 26 15.64 10.44 -7.21
C PHE A 26 16.75 9.43 -7.50
N LEU A 27 17.41 8.91 -6.47
CA LEU A 27 18.47 7.89 -6.64
C LEU A 27 17.95 6.63 -7.31
N VAL A 28 16.76 6.15 -6.93
CA VAL A 28 16.13 4.98 -7.55
C VAL A 28 15.81 5.24 -9.03
N CYS A 29 15.28 6.41 -9.38
CA CYS A 29 15.03 6.78 -10.77
C CYS A 29 16.34 6.84 -11.58
N VAL A 30 17.40 7.43 -11.03
CA VAL A 30 18.71 7.50 -11.69
C VAL A 30 19.29 6.10 -11.88
N PHE A 31 19.25 5.25 -10.85
CA PHE A 31 19.70 3.87 -10.95
C PHE A 31 18.92 3.07 -11.99
N ALA A 32 17.59 3.19 -12.00
CA ALA A 32 16.75 2.52 -12.99
C ALA A 32 17.06 3.01 -14.41
N ALA A 33 17.26 4.31 -14.60
CA ALA A 33 17.65 4.88 -15.90
C ALA A 33 19.03 4.41 -16.35
N LEU A 34 20.01 4.32 -15.43
CA LEU A 34 21.33 3.78 -15.71
C LEU A 34 21.27 2.30 -16.07
N LEU A 35 20.52 1.48 -15.32
CA LEU A 35 20.34 0.07 -15.63
C LEU A 35 19.64 -0.14 -16.98
N ALA A 36 18.62 0.67 -17.29
CA ALA A 36 17.95 0.67 -18.58
C ALA A 36 18.90 1.08 -19.72
N TRP A 37 19.76 2.07 -19.49
CA TRP A 37 20.77 2.50 -20.45
C TRP A 37 21.84 1.42 -20.69
N ILE A 38 22.37 0.80 -19.63
CA ILE A 38 23.36 -0.28 -19.71
C ILE A 38 22.78 -1.49 -20.45
N SER A 39 21.58 -1.93 -20.07
CA SER A 39 20.91 -3.08 -20.70
C SER A 39 20.59 -2.83 -22.19
N MET A 40 20.17 -1.61 -22.55
CA MET A 40 19.91 -1.27 -23.97
C MET A 40 21.18 -0.97 -24.76
N SER A 41 22.24 -0.49 -24.12
CA SER A 41 23.54 -0.25 -24.77
C SER A 41 24.16 -1.55 -25.28
N ALA A 42 23.96 -2.66 -24.56
CA ALA A 42 24.44 -3.97 -24.96
C ALA A 42 23.78 -4.51 -26.25
N VAL A 43 22.57 -4.07 -26.57
CA VAL A 43 21.78 -4.60 -27.71
C VAL A 43 21.77 -3.66 -28.91
N SER A 44 21.92 -2.34 -28.71
CA SER A 44 21.60 -1.34 -29.75
C SER A 44 22.67 -0.27 -29.98
N GLY A 45 23.77 -0.31 -29.25
CA GLY A 45 24.82 0.70 -29.28
C GLY A 45 24.56 1.88 -28.32
N PRO A 46 25.62 2.57 -27.82
CA PRO A 46 25.52 3.51 -26.69
C PRO A 46 24.66 4.76 -26.98
N LEU A 47 24.76 5.28 -28.20
CA LEU A 47 24.07 6.51 -28.63
C LEU A 47 22.57 6.27 -28.87
N ALA A 48 22.20 5.14 -29.49
CA ALA A 48 20.80 4.78 -29.73
C ALA A 48 20.07 4.33 -28.44
N ALA A 49 20.81 3.77 -27.48
CA ALA A 49 20.28 3.43 -26.15
C ALA A 49 19.92 4.69 -25.35
N GLY A 50 20.76 5.73 -25.40
CA GLY A 50 20.50 7.02 -24.73
C GLY A 50 19.21 7.67 -25.24
N ASP A 51 19.02 7.69 -26.55
CA ASP A 51 17.85 8.31 -27.19
C ASP A 51 16.53 7.60 -26.84
N ARG A 52 16.54 6.28 -26.68
CA ARG A 52 15.36 5.51 -26.25
C ARG A 52 15.04 5.69 -24.77
N VAL A 53 16.05 5.73 -23.90
CA VAL A 53 15.84 6.02 -22.48
C VAL A 53 15.29 7.43 -22.31
N TYR A 54 15.86 8.42 -23.01
CA TYR A 54 15.40 9.81 -22.96
C TYR A 54 13.95 9.94 -23.43
N ARG A 55 13.60 9.37 -24.59
CA ARG A 55 12.21 9.39 -25.09
C ARG A 55 11.26 8.62 -24.19
N GLY A 56 11.70 7.49 -23.61
CA GLY A 56 10.90 6.71 -22.66
C GLY A 56 10.62 7.48 -21.37
N VAL A 57 11.63 8.18 -20.83
CA VAL A 57 11.49 9.04 -19.65
C VAL A 57 10.56 10.22 -19.95
N LEU A 58 10.74 10.91 -21.07
CA LEU A 58 9.87 12.02 -21.49
C LEU A 58 8.43 11.56 -21.70
N ALA A 59 8.23 10.44 -22.40
CA ALA A 59 6.92 9.85 -22.57
C ALA A 59 6.29 9.54 -21.22
N GLY A 60 7.03 8.92 -20.30
CA GLY A 60 6.56 8.62 -18.94
C GLY A 60 6.18 9.86 -18.13
N ILE A 61 6.96 10.94 -18.21
CA ILE A 61 6.67 12.22 -17.54
C ILE A 61 5.41 12.86 -18.14
N THR A 62 5.29 12.90 -19.47
CA THR A 62 4.07 13.40 -20.12
C THR A 62 2.85 12.52 -19.84
N ASP A 63 3.06 11.24 -19.56
CA ASP A 63 2.01 10.31 -19.18
C ASP A 63 1.55 10.53 -17.74
N LEU A 64 2.48 10.83 -16.83
CA LEU A 64 2.23 11.24 -15.45
C LEU A 64 1.49 12.58 -15.35
N LEU A 65 1.95 13.58 -16.08
CA LEU A 65 1.37 14.93 -16.05
C LEU A 65 0.00 14.99 -16.76
N GLY A 66 -0.24 14.09 -17.71
CA GLY A 66 -1.53 13.95 -18.39
C GLY A 66 -2.57 13.16 -17.60
N MET A 67 -2.25 12.67 -16.39
CA MET A 67 -3.18 11.88 -15.58
C MET A 67 -4.34 12.73 -15.08
N SER A 68 -5.55 12.25 -15.32
CA SER A 68 -6.75 12.91 -14.82
C SER A 68 -7.20 12.30 -13.50
N MET A 69 -7.19 13.10 -12.43
CA MET A 69 -7.55 12.67 -11.07
C MET A 69 -8.95 12.02 -11.01
N ARG A 70 -9.90 12.47 -11.84
CA ARG A 70 -11.25 11.90 -11.90
C ARG A 70 -11.28 10.45 -12.40
N ARG A 71 -10.44 10.11 -13.39
CA ARG A 71 -10.37 8.73 -13.92
C ARG A 71 -9.66 7.81 -12.94
N VAL A 72 -8.57 8.28 -12.34
CA VAL A 72 -7.84 7.58 -11.29
C VAL A 72 -8.78 7.23 -10.12
N TRP A 73 -9.61 8.17 -9.68
CA TRP A 73 -10.60 7.92 -8.63
C TRP A 73 -11.68 6.90 -9.04
N ALA A 74 -12.18 6.96 -10.27
CA ALA A 74 -13.16 5.98 -10.76
C ALA A 74 -12.59 4.56 -10.77
N LEU A 75 -11.33 4.40 -11.19
CA LEU A 75 -10.61 3.13 -11.17
C LEU A 75 -10.32 2.66 -9.72
N ALA A 76 -9.96 3.59 -8.83
CA ALA A 76 -9.77 3.31 -7.41
C ALA A 76 -11.07 2.79 -6.77
N ARG A 77 -12.22 3.44 -7.05
CA ARG A 77 -13.53 3.01 -6.56
C ARG A 77 -13.89 1.60 -7.02
N LEU A 78 -13.60 1.27 -8.27
CA LEU A 78 -13.80 -0.08 -8.81
C LEU A 78 -12.94 -1.10 -8.06
N ALA A 79 -11.65 -0.80 -7.87
CA ALA A 79 -10.73 -1.67 -7.13
C ALA A 79 -11.17 -1.89 -5.66
N ILE A 80 -11.70 -0.85 -5.02
CA ILE A 80 -12.28 -0.93 -3.66
C ILE A 80 -13.47 -1.90 -3.66
N GLN A 81 -14.41 -1.77 -4.59
CA GLN A 81 -15.60 -2.62 -4.65
C GLN A 81 -15.26 -4.09 -4.86
N GLU A 82 -14.32 -4.39 -5.76
CA GLU A 82 -13.87 -5.76 -6.01
C GLU A 82 -13.19 -6.36 -4.77
N SER A 83 -12.32 -5.58 -4.12
CA SER A 83 -11.62 -6.00 -2.89
C SER A 83 -12.61 -6.32 -1.78
N LEU A 84 -13.60 -5.45 -1.58
CA LEU A 84 -14.58 -5.56 -0.51
C LEU A 84 -15.46 -6.81 -0.68
N ARG A 85 -15.86 -7.12 -1.92
CA ARG A 85 -16.78 -8.23 -2.22
C ARG A 85 -16.15 -9.60 -1.99
N ARG A 86 -14.84 -9.75 -2.18
CA ARG A 86 -14.19 -11.06 -2.26
C ARG A 86 -13.33 -11.43 -1.06
N ASN A 87 -12.53 -10.50 -0.55
CA ASN A 87 -11.46 -10.85 0.40
C ASN A 87 -11.62 -10.16 1.76
N VAL A 88 -12.19 -8.96 1.81
CA VAL A 88 -12.27 -8.17 3.06
C VAL A 88 -13.20 -8.80 4.10
N LEU A 89 -14.33 -9.39 3.69
CA LEU A 89 -15.27 -10.04 4.61
C LEU A 89 -14.66 -11.25 5.32
N ILE A 90 -13.85 -12.05 4.61
CA ILE A 90 -13.14 -13.20 5.18
C ILE A 90 -12.14 -12.73 6.25
N VAL A 91 -11.45 -11.64 5.97
CA VAL A 91 -10.45 -11.06 6.87
C VAL A 91 -11.09 -10.49 8.13
N LEU A 92 -12.19 -9.75 7.98
CA LEU A 92 -12.95 -9.24 9.11
C LEU A 92 -13.45 -10.40 10.00
N GLY A 93 -13.97 -11.47 9.38
CA GLY A 93 -14.39 -12.68 10.09
C GLY A 93 -13.26 -13.38 10.83
N LEU A 94 -12.10 -13.53 10.18
CA LEU A 94 -10.91 -14.12 10.79
C LEU A 94 -10.42 -13.31 11.99
N PHE A 95 -10.39 -11.98 11.87
CA PHE A 95 -10.00 -11.10 12.97
C PHE A 95 -10.98 -11.20 14.14
N ALA A 96 -12.29 -11.17 13.86
CA ALA A 96 -13.31 -11.35 14.89
C ALA A 96 -13.15 -12.68 15.63
N ALA A 97 -12.86 -13.77 14.89
CA ALA A 97 -12.58 -15.07 15.49
C ALA A 97 -11.35 -15.02 16.41
N ILE A 98 -10.24 -14.43 15.96
CA ILE A 98 -9.02 -14.30 16.76
C ILE A 98 -9.26 -13.51 18.05
N VAL A 99 -9.99 -12.38 17.99
CA VAL A 99 -10.31 -11.59 19.19
C VAL A 99 -11.20 -12.38 20.16
N LEU A 100 -12.15 -13.16 19.64
CA LEU A 100 -13.04 -13.99 20.46
C LEU A 100 -12.24 -15.11 21.17
N PHE A 101 -11.31 -15.75 20.47
CA PHE A 101 -10.38 -16.72 21.06
C PHE A 101 -9.42 -16.06 22.06
N ALA A 102 -8.99 -14.83 21.80
CA ALA A 102 -8.13 -14.07 22.70
C ALA A 102 -8.82 -13.84 24.04
N GLY A 103 -10.11 -13.50 24.05
CA GLY A 103 -10.89 -13.37 25.28
C GLY A 103 -10.89 -14.62 26.16
N TRP A 104 -10.66 -15.80 25.59
CA TRP A 104 -10.57 -17.05 26.33
C TRP A 104 -9.15 -17.39 26.80
N PHE A 105 -8.13 -16.92 26.06
CA PHE A 105 -6.71 -17.20 26.34
C PHE A 105 -6.03 -16.15 27.22
N LEU A 106 -6.60 -14.95 27.34
CA LEU A 106 -6.02 -13.90 28.17
C LEU A 106 -6.46 -14.07 29.63
N ASP A 107 -5.48 -14.38 30.49
CA ASP A 107 -5.69 -14.63 31.91
C ASP A 107 -5.82 -13.30 32.70
N PRO A 108 -6.99 -13.01 33.31
CA PRO A 108 -7.20 -11.82 34.12
C PRO A 108 -6.33 -11.76 35.38
N GLN A 109 -5.72 -12.88 35.78
CA GLN A 109 -4.90 -13.00 37.00
C GLN A 109 -3.41 -12.68 36.80
N SER A 110 -3.00 -12.27 35.59
CA SER A 110 -1.60 -11.96 35.30
C SER A 110 -1.12 -10.66 35.96
N VAL A 111 0.18 -10.57 36.25
CA VAL A 111 0.82 -9.45 36.99
C VAL A 111 0.73 -8.10 36.26
N ASN A 112 0.52 -8.11 34.94
CA ASN A 112 0.35 -6.91 34.10
C ASN A 112 -0.66 -7.15 32.96
N PRO A 113 -1.97 -7.20 33.24
CA PRO A 113 -2.97 -7.59 32.25
C PRO A 113 -2.96 -6.61 31.07
N GLY A 114 -2.96 -5.29 31.31
CA GLY A 114 -2.99 -4.30 30.23
C GLY A 114 -1.90 -4.45 29.16
N LYS A 115 -0.68 -4.86 29.53
CA LYS A 115 0.40 -5.10 28.54
C LYS A 115 0.14 -6.34 27.68
N LEU A 116 -0.45 -7.38 28.25
CA LEU A 116 -0.80 -8.62 27.55
C LEU A 116 -1.94 -8.36 26.54
N TYR A 117 -3.00 -7.67 26.97
CA TYR A 117 -4.15 -7.31 26.12
C TYR A 117 -3.72 -6.40 24.97
N LEU A 118 -3.05 -5.28 25.28
CA LEU A 118 -2.59 -4.33 24.27
C LEU A 118 -1.57 -4.97 23.33
N GLY A 119 -0.59 -5.71 23.87
CA GLY A 119 0.44 -6.37 23.07
C GLY A 119 -0.14 -7.41 22.11
N PHE A 120 -1.08 -8.24 22.57
CA PHE A 120 -1.74 -9.22 21.73
C PHE A 120 -2.54 -8.56 20.61
N ILE A 121 -3.39 -7.57 20.93
CA ILE A 121 -4.26 -6.92 19.95
C ILE A 121 -3.45 -6.14 18.93
N LEU A 122 -2.47 -5.35 19.36
CA LEU A 122 -1.60 -4.59 18.46
C LEU A 122 -0.79 -5.53 17.56
N SER A 123 -0.24 -6.62 18.10
CA SER A 123 0.50 -7.61 17.31
C SER A 123 -0.39 -8.35 16.33
N ALA A 124 -1.59 -8.77 16.76
CA ALA A 124 -2.55 -9.47 15.91
C ALA A 124 -3.03 -8.56 14.78
N THR A 125 -3.46 -7.33 15.08
CA THR A 125 -3.89 -6.36 14.07
C THR A 125 -2.77 -6.06 13.08
N ASN A 126 -1.54 -5.81 13.56
CA ASN A 126 -0.40 -5.54 12.69
C ASN A 126 -0.13 -6.71 11.73
N LEU A 127 0.03 -7.92 12.27
CA LEU A 127 0.33 -9.11 11.48
C LEU A 127 -0.77 -9.41 10.45
N LEU A 128 -2.03 -9.32 10.86
CA LEU A 128 -3.17 -9.66 10.00
C LEU A 128 -3.36 -8.63 8.89
N VAL A 129 -3.27 -7.33 9.20
CA VAL A 129 -3.35 -6.27 8.17
C VAL A 129 -2.20 -6.38 7.19
N CYS A 130 -0.95 -6.53 7.66
CA CYS A 130 0.20 -6.65 6.78
C CYS A 130 0.06 -7.85 5.84
N LEU A 131 -0.31 -9.02 6.38
CA LEU A 131 -0.49 -10.24 5.58
C LEU A 131 -1.58 -10.03 4.53
N VAL A 132 -2.72 -9.46 4.90
CA VAL A 132 -3.85 -9.24 4.00
C VAL A 132 -3.53 -8.24 2.91
N VAL A 133 -2.95 -7.09 3.26
CA VAL A 133 -2.58 -6.06 2.29
C VAL A 133 -1.54 -6.62 1.32
N LEU A 134 -0.60 -7.45 1.79
CA LEU A 134 0.39 -8.12 0.94
C LEU A 134 -0.29 -9.09 -0.02
N VAL A 135 -1.14 -9.99 0.48
CA VAL A 135 -1.90 -10.96 -0.33
C VAL A 135 -2.75 -10.22 -1.36
N LEU A 136 -3.50 -9.19 -0.94
CA LEU A 136 -4.35 -8.40 -1.83
C LEU A 136 -3.54 -7.70 -2.92
N SER A 137 -2.37 -7.16 -2.56
CA SER A 137 -1.47 -6.48 -3.51
C SER A 137 -0.90 -7.45 -4.53
N VAL A 138 -0.37 -8.60 -4.08
CA VAL A 138 0.24 -9.61 -4.97
C VAL A 138 -0.80 -10.23 -5.89
N PHE A 139 -1.97 -10.57 -5.38
CA PHE A 139 -3.02 -11.23 -6.18
C PHE A 139 -3.87 -10.27 -7.00
N SER A 140 -3.73 -8.95 -6.82
CA SER A 140 -4.45 -7.97 -7.64
C SER A 140 -4.12 -8.07 -9.12
N LEU A 141 -2.84 -8.15 -9.47
CA LEU A 141 -2.40 -8.20 -10.87
C LEU A 141 -2.86 -9.50 -11.57
N PRO A 142 -2.64 -10.71 -11.01
CA PRO A 142 -3.14 -11.95 -11.61
C PRO A 142 -4.67 -12.04 -11.70
N ALA A 143 -5.39 -11.56 -10.69
CA ALA A 143 -6.85 -11.60 -10.68
C ALA A 143 -7.45 -10.79 -11.83
N ASP A 144 -6.85 -9.64 -12.13
CA ASP A 144 -7.31 -8.78 -13.21
C ASP A 144 -6.92 -9.26 -14.61
N VAL A 145 -5.79 -9.96 -14.73
CA VAL A 145 -5.46 -10.71 -15.95
C VAL A 145 -6.49 -11.82 -16.17
N LYS A 146 -6.82 -12.59 -15.12
CA LYS A 146 -7.78 -13.69 -15.20
C LYS A 146 -9.21 -13.23 -15.50
N ALA A 147 -9.60 -12.06 -15.00
CA ALA A 147 -10.91 -11.46 -15.25
C ALA A 147 -11.06 -10.83 -16.64
N LYS A 148 -10.00 -10.83 -17.48
CA LYS A 148 -9.94 -10.11 -18.76
C LYS A 148 -10.26 -8.60 -18.65
N ALA A 149 -10.24 -8.05 -17.44
CA ALA A 149 -10.55 -6.63 -17.19
C ALA A 149 -9.57 -5.71 -17.90
N ILE A 150 -8.32 -6.16 -18.08
CA ILE A 150 -7.30 -5.43 -18.84
C ILE A 150 -7.72 -5.26 -20.30
N GLN A 151 -8.29 -6.30 -20.92
CA GLN A 151 -8.64 -6.32 -22.36
C GLN A 151 -9.85 -5.43 -22.70
N THR A 152 -10.72 -5.14 -21.72
CA THR A 152 -11.89 -4.26 -21.89
C THR A 152 -11.61 -2.81 -21.49
N VAL A 153 -10.57 -2.56 -20.69
CA VAL A 153 -10.11 -1.21 -20.36
C VAL A 153 -9.17 -0.68 -21.43
N THR A 154 -8.34 -1.53 -22.07
CA THR A 154 -7.43 -1.11 -23.16
C THR A 154 -8.13 -0.64 -24.43
N THR A 155 -9.43 -0.96 -24.62
CA THR A 155 -10.22 -0.43 -25.75
C THR A 155 -10.71 0.99 -25.50
N LYS A 156 -10.69 1.46 -24.24
CA LYS A 156 -10.89 2.87 -23.90
C LYS A 156 -9.50 3.50 -23.78
N PRO A 157 -9.27 4.74 -24.25
CA PRO A 157 -7.96 5.38 -24.17
C PRO A 157 -7.65 5.82 -22.72
N VAL A 158 -7.42 4.85 -21.85
CA VAL A 158 -6.99 5.01 -20.46
C VAL A 158 -5.50 4.73 -20.44
N ARG A 159 -4.73 5.70 -19.95
CA ARG A 159 -3.26 5.60 -19.88
C ARG A 159 -2.89 4.51 -18.86
N THR A 160 -1.91 3.68 -19.19
CA THR A 160 -1.50 2.54 -18.33
C THR A 160 -1.17 2.98 -16.90
N GLY A 161 -0.58 4.17 -16.74
CA GLY A 161 -0.27 4.72 -15.43
C GLY A 161 -1.52 5.05 -14.59
N GLU A 162 -2.63 5.48 -15.18
CA GLU A 162 -3.88 5.75 -14.44
C GLU A 162 -4.46 4.48 -13.79
N ILE A 163 -4.26 3.32 -14.43
CA ILE A 163 -4.70 2.01 -13.93
C ILE A 163 -3.90 1.61 -12.69
N VAL A 164 -2.57 1.75 -12.76
CA VAL A 164 -1.67 1.40 -11.66
C VAL A 164 -1.92 2.32 -10.47
N PHE A 165 -1.96 3.64 -10.67
CA PHE A 165 -2.23 4.60 -9.61
C PHE A 165 -3.61 4.43 -8.98
N GLY A 166 -4.65 4.18 -9.80
CA GLY A 166 -5.99 3.93 -9.31
C GLY A 166 -6.03 2.72 -8.37
N ARG A 167 -5.30 1.66 -8.68
CA ARG A 167 -5.22 0.48 -7.81
C ARG A 167 -4.42 0.70 -6.54
N ILE A 168 -3.26 1.36 -6.64
CA ILE A 168 -2.44 1.69 -5.46
C ILE A 168 -3.29 2.49 -4.46
N LEU A 169 -4.00 3.51 -4.95
CA LEU A 169 -4.93 4.29 -4.12
C LEU A 169 -6.08 3.44 -3.58
N GLY A 170 -6.70 2.61 -4.42
CA GLY A 170 -7.78 1.72 -4.00
C GLY A 170 -7.37 0.78 -2.86
N PHE A 171 -6.24 0.09 -2.98
CA PHE A 171 -5.75 -0.83 -1.94
C PHE A 171 -5.26 -0.10 -0.69
N SER A 172 -4.63 1.08 -0.84
CA SER A 172 -4.25 1.93 0.29
C SER A 172 -5.47 2.35 1.11
N ILE A 173 -6.56 2.75 0.44
CA ILE A 173 -7.82 3.12 1.10
C ILE A 173 -8.43 1.89 1.79
N VAL A 174 -8.52 0.75 1.11
CA VAL A 174 -9.06 -0.49 1.71
C VAL A 174 -8.27 -0.89 2.95
N GLY A 175 -6.93 -0.88 2.87
CA GLY A 175 -6.06 -1.20 4.01
C GLY A 175 -6.24 -0.22 5.17
N THR A 176 -6.38 1.07 4.88
CA THR A 176 -6.60 2.11 5.90
C THR A 176 -7.96 1.93 6.58
N VAL A 177 -9.03 1.69 5.82
CA VAL A 177 -10.36 1.43 6.37
C VAL A 177 -10.38 0.16 7.22
N LEU A 178 -9.72 -0.90 6.76
CA LEU A 178 -9.59 -2.14 7.51
C LEU A 178 -8.86 -1.92 8.85
N LEU A 179 -7.75 -1.16 8.83
CA LEU A 179 -7.00 -0.77 10.03
C LEU A 179 -7.86 0.00 11.01
N VAL A 180 -8.65 0.97 10.54
CA VAL A 180 -9.56 1.75 11.38
C VAL A 180 -10.61 0.85 12.04
N ILE A 181 -11.20 -0.10 11.29
CA ILE A 181 -12.19 -1.03 11.82
C ILE A 181 -11.55 -1.97 12.86
N MET A 182 -10.42 -2.59 12.54
CA MET A 182 -9.73 -3.49 13.47
C MET A 182 -9.24 -2.77 14.72
N GLY A 183 -8.71 -1.56 14.56
CA GLY A 183 -8.30 -0.71 15.68
C GLY A 183 -9.49 -0.30 16.56
N GLY A 184 -10.63 0.04 15.96
CA GLY A 184 -11.86 0.36 16.69
C GLY A 184 -12.42 -0.83 17.47
N VAL A 185 -12.46 -2.02 16.84
CA VAL A 185 -12.88 -3.26 17.51
C VAL A 185 -11.90 -3.64 18.63
N GLY A 186 -10.60 -3.52 18.38
CA GLY A 186 -9.56 -3.75 19.39
C GLY A 186 -9.70 -2.83 20.58
N TRP A 187 -9.93 -1.53 20.36
CA TRP A 187 -10.19 -0.57 21.44
C TRP A 187 -11.44 -0.94 22.25
N ALA A 188 -12.54 -1.28 21.57
CA ALA A 188 -13.77 -1.70 22.25
C ALA A 188 -13.61 -2.98 23.09
N PHE A 189 -12.69 -3.87 22.69
CA PHE A 189 -12.35 -5.07 23.46
C PHE A 189 -11.45 -4.77 24.65
N VAL A 190 -10.52 -3.81 24.55
CA VAL A 190 -9.63 -3.42 25.67
C VAL A 190 -10.38 -2.66 26.76
N VAL A 191 -11.37 -1.84 26.37
CA VAL A 191 -12.14 -1.02 27.31
C VAL A 191 -13.16 -1.84 28.12
N ARG A 192 -13.57 -3.01 27.61
CA ARG A 192 -14.46 -3.94 28.32
C ARG A 192 -13.69 -4.94 29.16
#